data_AF-A0AAU9II49-F1
#
_entry.id   AF-A0AAU9II49-F1
#
_cell.length_a   1.000
_cell.length_b   1.000
_cell.length_c   1.000
_cell.angle_alpha   90.00
_cell.angle_beta   90.00
_cell.angle_gamma   90.00
#
_symmetry.space_group_name_H-M   'P 1'
#
loop_
_entity.id
_entity.type
_entity.pdbx_description
1 polymer ?
#
loop_
_entity_poly.entity_id
_entity_poly.type
_entity_poly.pdbx_seq_one_letter_code
_entity_poly.pdbx_strand_id
1 'polypeptide(L)'
;MNQQELALAQRKAAIEQKLTQTGEKTRLKEYVRESLQKCGYVDDLKQHCWNIIRSRPLEATTVKGLVDEIRPHAKLTLPDAVKDDLLNRIKQFIEKGQN
;
A
#
# COMPACT_ATOMS: atom_id res chain seq x y z
N MET A 1 16.69 -19.41 -15.95
CA MET A 1 16.54 -18.70 -14.66
C MET A 1 17.86 -18.00 -14.40
N ASN A 2 17.89 -16.67 -14.52
CA ASN A 2 19.14 -15.91 -14.58
C ASN A 2 19.74 -15.73 -13.16
N GLN A 3 21.05 -15.96 -12.97
CA GLN A 3 21.73 -15.83 -11.67
C GLN A 3 21.54 -14.44 -11.03
N GLN A 4 21.38 -13.39 -11.85
CA GLN A 4 21.11 -12.03 -11.39
C GLN A 4 19.72 -11.84 -10.77
N GLU A 5 18.69 -12.50 -11.31
CA GLU A 5 17.33 -12.43 -10.77
C GLU A 5 17.25 -13.10 -9.40
N LEU A 6 17.96 -14.23 -9.24
CA LEU A 6 18.03 -14.96 -7.98
C LEU A 6 18.71 -14.12 -6.88
N ALA A 7 19.84 -13.47 -7.20
CA ALA A 7 20.53 -12.61 -6.25
C ALA A 7 19.68 -11.39 -5.83
N LEU A 8 18.92 -10.81 -6.76
CA LEU A 8 18.01 -9.71 -6.44
C LEU A 8 16.85 -10.17 -5.55
N ALA A 9 16.26 -11.33 -5.84
CA ALA A 9 15.19 -11.90 -5.02
C ALA A 9 15.66 -12.20 -3.59
N GLN A 10 16.86 -12.77 -3.44
CA GLN A 10 17.47 -13.03 -2.13
C GLN A 10 17.70 -11.75 -1.33
N ARG A 11 18.22 -10.69 -1.96
CA ARG A 11 18.39 -9.38 -1.31
C ARG A 11 17.06 -8.78 -0.86
N LYS A 12 16.02 -8.84 -1.70
CA LYS A 12 14.67 -8.36 -1.34
C LYS A 12 14.11 -9.12 -0.14
N ALA A 13 14.23 -10.44 -0.13
CA ALA A 13 13.77 -11.28 0.97
C ALA A 13 14.49 -10.94 2.30
N ALA A 14 15.81 -10.74 2.26
CA ALA A 14 16.58 -10.36 3.44
C ALA A 14 16.15 -9.00 4.02
N ILE A 15 15.88 -8.01 3.15
CA ILE A 15 15.36 -6.69 3.57
C ILE A 15 13.98 -6.85 4.20
N GLU A 16 13.07 -7.60 3.58
CA GLU A 16 11.73 -7.81 4.09
C GLU A 16 11.74 -8.54 5.45
N GLN A 17 12.63 -9.51 5.62
CA GLN A 17 12.85 -10.19 6.90
C GLN A 17 13.33 -9.19 7.97
N LYS A 18 14.33 -8.35 7.67
CA LYS A 18 14.85 -7.34 8.60
C LYS A 18 13.78 -6.31 8.99
N LEU A 19 12.99 -5.84 8.03
CA LEU A 19 11.85 -4.94 8.27
C LEU A 19 10.79 -5.59 9.17
N THR A 20 10.57 -6.89 9.02
CA THR A 20 9.59 -7.63 9.83
C THR A 20 10.10 -7.86 11.25
N GLN A 21 11.35 -8.31 11.42
CA GLN A 21 11.95 -8.61 12.72
C GLN A 21 12.14 -7.38 13.61
N THR A 22 12.41 -6.22 13.00
CA THR A 22 12.57 -4.95 13.73
C THR A 22 11.24 -4.25 14.03
N GLY A 23 10.12 -4.76 13.54
CA GLY A 23 8.82 -4.11 13.65
C GLY A 23 8.61 -2.93 12.70
N GLU A 24 9.63 -2.53 11.92
CA GLU A 24 9.56 -1.40 11.00
C GLU A 24 8.48 -1.60 9.93
N LYS A 25 8.23 -2.84 9.50
CA LYS A 25 7.14 -3.16 8.57
C LYS A 25 5.77 -2.73 9.10
N THR A 26 5.53 -2.88 10.40
CA THR A 26 4.27 -2.45 11.04
C THR A 26 4.21 -0.93 11.12
N ARG A 27 5.32 -0.29 11.54
CA ARG A 27 5.43 1.17 11.62
C ARG A 27 5.22 1.86 10.27
N LEU A 28 5.78 1.31 9.19
CA LEU A 28 5.58 1.80 7.83
C LEU A 28 4.13 1.64 7.37
N LYS A 29 3.46 0.53 7.71
CA LYS A 29 2.03 0.35 7.42
C LYS A 29 1.16 1.37 8.13
N GLU A 30 1.44 1.65 9.39
CA GLU A 30 0.74 2.67 10.17
C GLU A 30 0.97 4.06 9.60
N TYR A 31 2.22 4.40 9.25
CA TYR A 31 2.55 5.65 8.58
C TYR A 31 1.75 5.85 7.30
N VAL A 32 1.68 4.84 6.43
CA VAL A 32 0.90 4.92 5.19
C VAL A 32 -0.58 5.10 5.50
N ARG A 33 -1.13 4.35 6.46
CA ARG A 33 -2.54 4.49 6.86
C ARG A 33 -2.85 5.91 7.33
N GLU A 34 -2.03 6.47 8.22
CA GLU A 34 -2.20 7.84 8.70
C GLU A 34 -2.04 8.87 7.60
N SER A 35 -1.07 8.69 6.72
CA SER A 35 -0.80 9.62 5.61
C SER A 35 -1.98 9.66 4.64
N LEU A 36 -2.52 8.50 4.29
CA LEU A 36 -3.71 8.37 3.43
C LEU A 36 -4.97 8.94 4.09
N GLN A 37 -5.08 8.87 5.41
CA GLN A 37 -6.18 9.49 6.13
C GLN A 37 -6.02 11.02 6.17
N LYS A 38 -4.81 11.52 6.47
CA LYS A 38 -4.50 12.95 6.56
C LYS A 38 -4.64 13.68 5.21
N CYS A 39 -4.29 13.04 4.10
CA CYS A 39 -4.42 13.63 2.77
C CYS A 39 -5.83 13.53 2.17
N GLY A 40 -6.81 12.99 2.91
CA GLY A 40 -8.21 12.88 2.46
C GLY A 40 -8.52 11.68 1.56
N TYR A 41 -7.49 10.93 1.12
CA TYR A 41 -7.66 9.78 0.21
C TYR A 41 -8.67 8.74 0.72
N VAL A 42 -8.65 8.46 2.03
CA VAL A 42 -9.60 7.50 2.63
C VAL A 42 -11.05 7.95 2.46
N ASP A 43 -11.30 9.25 2.58
CA ASP A 43 -12.65 9.80 2.47
C ASP A 43 -13.09 9.90 1.00
N ASP A 44 -12.18 10.26 0.10
CA ASP A 44 -12.43 10.19 -1.35
C ASP A 44 -12.82 8.77 -1.79
N LEU A 45 -12.10 7.76 -1.30
CA LEU A 45 -12.38 6.37 -1.62
C LEU A 45 -13.75 5.91 -1.06
N LYS A 46 -14.13 6.38 0.13
CA LYS A 46 -15.48 6.16 0.67
C LYS A 46 -16.55 6.84 -0.18
N GLN A 47 -16.34 8.07 -0.63
CA GLN A 47 -17.29 8.76 -1.51
C GLN A 47 -17.48 8.02 -2.82
N HIS A 48 -16.39 7.54 -3.42
CA HIS A 48 -16.44 6.70 -4.61
C HIS A 48 -17.24 5.41 -4.37
N CYS A 49 -16.99 4.73 -3.25
CA CYS A 49 -17.76 3.56 -2.81
C CYS A 49 -19.26 3.87 -2.67
N TRP A 50 -19.62 4.99 -2.05
CA TRP A 50 -21.02 5.41 -1.92
C TRP A 50 -21.69 5.70 -3.26
N ASN A 51 -20.97 6.34 -4.19
CA ASN A 51 -21.51 6.60 -5.53
C ASN A 51 -21.81 5.31 -6.29
N ILE A 52 -20.92 4.32 -6.17
CA ILE A 52 -21.12 2.99 -6.72
C ILE A 52 -22.32 2.30 -6.07
N ILE A 53 -22.48 2.38 -4.74
CA ILE A 53 -23.64 1.78 -4.06
C ILE A 53 -24.95 2.45 -4.47
N ARG A 54 -24.96 3.78 -4.65
CA ARG A 54 -26.15 4.54 -5.05
C ARG A 54 -26.56 4.32 -6.51
N SER A 55 -25.62 3.97 -7.38
CA SER A 55 -25.89 3.78 -8.81
C SER A 55 -26.48 2.42 -9.17
N ARG A 56 -26.59 1.49 -8.20
CA ARG A 56 -27.10 0.14 -8.42
C ARG A 56 -28.01 -0.36 -7.29
N PRO A 57 -28.90 -1.34 -7.58
CA PRO A 57 -29.72 -1.96 -6.55
C PRO A 57 -28.84 -2.65 -5.49
N LEU A 58 -29.17 -2.43 -4.21
CA LEU A 58 -28.45 -3.03 -3.09
C LEU A 58 -28.45 -4.57 -3.14
N GLU A 59 -29.53 -5.14 -3.68
CA GLU A 59 -29.75 -6.58 -3.84
C GLU A 59 -28.69 -7.25 -4.74
N ALA A 60 -28.07 -6.51 -5.66
CA ALA A 60 -27.03 -7.01 -6.55
C ALA A 60 -25.59 -6.72 -6.02
N THR A 61 -25.45 -6.02 -4.89
CA THR A 61 -24.15 -5.54 -4.41
C THR A 61 -23.56 -6.47 -3.35
N THR A 62 -22.56 -7.26 -3.74
CA THR A 62 -21.75 -8.03 -2.78
C THR A 62 -20.52 -7.24 -2.34
N VAL A 63 -20.08 -7.43 -1.08
CA VAL A 63 -18.85 -6.79 -0.57
C VAL A 63 -17.64 -7.16 -1.43
N LYS A 64 -17.55 -8.43 -1.86
CA LYS A 64 -16.46 -8.88 -2.72
C LYS A 64 -16.47 -8.16 -4.07
N GLY A 65 -17.62 -8.08 -4.74
CA GLY A 65 -17.74 -7.38 -6.03
C GLY A 65 -17.41 -5.89 -5.90
N LEU A 66 -17.87 -5.26 -4.82
CA LEU A 66 -17.55 -3.87 -4.51
C LEU A 66 -16.04 -3.65 -4.29
N VAL A 67 -15.37 -4.54 -3.56
CA VAL A 67 -13.91 -4.48 -3.38
C VAL A 67 -13.17 -4.68 -4.71
N ASP A 68 -13.61 -5.63 -5.52
CA ASP A 68 -12.98 -5.95 -6.81
C ASP A 68 -13.07 -4.75 -7.78
N GLU A 69 -14.16 -3.99 -7.72
CA GLU A 69 -14.38 -2.79 -8.54
C GLU A 69 -13.68 -1.53 -7.99
N ILE A 70 -13.64 -1.34 -6.68
CA ILE A 70 -12.95 -0.21 -6.06
C ILE A 70 -11.42 -0.37 -6.16
N ARG A 71 -10.91 -1.60 -6.13
CA ARG A 71 -9.46 -1.90 -6.15
C ARG A 71 -8.69 -1.22 -7.30
N PRO A 72 -9.11 -1.26 -8.57
CA PRO A 72 -8.41 -0.55 -9.65
C PRO A 72 -8.43 0.97 -9.44
N HIS A 73 -9.57 1.55 -9.04
CA HIS A 73 -9.65 2.98 -8.74
C HIS A 73 -8.70 3.38 -7.61
N ALA A 74 -8.72 2.64 -6.50
CA ALA A 74 -7.82 2.83 -5.37
C ALA A 74 -6.33 2.81 -5.77
N LYS A 75 -5.92 1.91 -6.68
CA LYS A 75 -4.54 1.85 -7.16
C LYS A 75 -4.15 3.06 -8.01
N LEU A 76 -5.08 3.56 -8.81
CA LEU A 76 -4.88 4.71 -9.70
C LEU A 76 -4.85 6.04 -8.94
N THR A 77 -5.72 6.20 -7.95
CA THR A 77 -5.84 7.45 -7.18
C THR A 77 -4.88 7.54 -5.99
N LEU A 78 -4.09 6.48 -5.73
CA LEU A 78 -3.11 6.46 -4.66
C LEU A 78 -2.04 7.56 -4.88
N PRO A 79 -1.91 8.56 -3.98
CA PRO A 79 -1.01 9.67 -4.18
C PRO A 79 0.46 9.22 -4.27
N ASP A 80 1.17 9.67 -5.32
CA ASP A 80 2.57 9.31 -5.52
C ASP A 80 3.48 9.85 -4.41
N ALA A 81 3.14 11.01 -3.83
CA ALA A 81 3.84 11.56 -2.67
C ALA A 81 3.93 10.56 -1.49
N VAL A 82 2.86 9.80 -1.23
CA VAL A 82 2.86 8.78 -0.15
C VAL A 82 3.73 7.58 -0.53
N LYS A 83 3.78 7.21 -1.82
CA LYS A 83 4.66 6.14 -2.32
C LYS A 83 6.13 6.53 -2.21
N ASP A 84 6.45 7.77 -2.60
CA ASP A 84 7.81 8.31 -2.56
C ASP A 84 8.31 8.45 -1.12
N ASP A 85 7.48 8.96 -0.22
CA ASP A 85 7.78 9.01 1.21
C ASP A 85 8.03 7.62 1.81
N LEU A 86 7.18 6.65 1.47
CA LEU A 86 7.36 5.26 1.91
C LEU A 86 8.68 4.69 1.40
N LEU A 87 8.99 4.90 0.12
CA LEU A 87 10.24 4.45 -0.49
C LEU A 87 11.46 5.09 0.19
N ASN A 88 11.40 6.39 0.45
CA ASN A 88 12.46 7.13 1.14
C ASN A 88 12.69 6.62 2.56
N ARG A 89 11.62 6.33 3.31
CA ARG A 89 11.73 5.72 4.64
C ARG A 89 12.36 4.33 4.61
N ILE A 90 11.99 3.50 3.63
CA ILE A 90 12.61 2.18 3.43
C ILE A 90 14.10 2.32 3.11
N LYS A 91 14.48 3.24 2.21
CA LYS A 91 15.90 3.52 1.89
C LYS A 91 16.68 3.95 3.14
N GLN A 92 16.15 4.91 3.91
CA GLN A 92 16.77 5.37 5.15
C GLN A 92 16.92 4.24 6.18
N PHE A 93 15.95 3.32 6.28
CA PHE A 93 16.07 2.17 7.16
C PHE A 93 17.19 1.22 6.72
N ILE A 94 17.31 0.96 5.43
CA ILE A 94 18.37 0.12 4.86
C ILE A 94 19.74 0.77 5.13
N GLU A 95 19.88 2.07 4.88
CA GLU A 95 21.12 2.83 5.12
C GLU A 95 21.51 2.85 6.61
N LYS A 96 20.57 3.15 7.50
CA LYS A 96 20.82 3.13 8.96
C LYS A 96 21.20 1.77 9.49
N GLY A 97 20.73 0.70 8.86
CA GLY A 97 21.06 -0.67 9.25
C GLY A 97 22.39 -1.20 8.69
N GLN A 98 23.18 -0.38 7.99
CA GLN A 98 24.53 -0.70 7.49
C GLN A 98 25.66 -0.10 8.35
N ASN A 99 25.34 0.76 9.32
CA ASN A 99 26.23 1.24 10.36
C ASN A 99 25.93 0.55 11.70
#